data_AF-A0AAV9FPZ2-F1
#
_entry.id   AF-A0AAV9FPZ2-F1
#
_cell.length_a   1.000
_cell.length_b   1.000
_cell.length_c   1.000
_cell.angle_alpha   90.00
_cell.angle_beta   90.00
_cell.angle_gamma   90.00
#
_symmetry.space_group_name_H-M   'P 1'
#
loop_
_entity.id
_entity.type
_entity.pdbx_description
1 polymer ?
#
loop_
_entity_poly.entity_id
_entity_poly.type
_entity_poly.pdbx_seq_one_letter_code
_entity_poly.pdbx_strand_id
1 'polypeptide(L)' 'MPMMPHVGVWGALLLACRLHSNVELGEIAARRCLELEPDSGGYYVLLASIYSSCGRWEEAKWLRREMAEKGLGMQYDF' A
#
# COMPACT_ATOMS: atom_id res chain seq x y z
N MET A 1 21.54 -1.45 -17.88
CA MET A 1 21.89 -0.76 -16.62
C MET A 1 20.79 -1.06 -15.61
N PRO A 2 21.06 -1.72 -14.47
CA PRO A 2 20.09 -1.79 -13.39
C PRO A 2 20.06 -0.42 -12.71
N MET A 3 18.95 0.28 -12.84
CA MET A 3 18.68 1.56 -12.17
C MET A 3 17.63 1.30 -11.10
N MET A 4 17.83 1.89 -9.91
CA MET A 4 16.88 1.76 -8.81
C MET A 4 15.52 2.33 -9.27
N PRO A 5 14.43 1.55 -9.22
CA PRO A 5 13.13 2.06 -9.64
C PRO A 5 12.69 3.22 -8.75
N HIS A 6 12.20 4.29 -9.36
CA HIS A 6 11.62 5.42 -8.65
C HIS A 6 10.38 4.97 -7.86
N VAL A 7 10.08 5.62 -6.74
CA VAL A 7 8.91 5.29 -5.89
C VAL A 7 7.60 5.25 -6.68
N GLY A 8 7.45 6.14 -7.67
CA GLY A 8 6.29 6.17 -8.56
C GLY A 8 6.09 4.89 -9.39
N VAL A 9 7.16 4.14 -9.72
CA VAL A 9 7.04 2.84 -10.41
C VAL A 9 6.42 1.79 -9.48
N TRP A 10 6.84 1.77 -8.22
CA TRP A 10 6.26 0.89 -7.20
C TRP A 10 4.82 1.29 -6.88
N GLY A 11 4.52 2.58 -6.81
CA GLY A 11 3.15 3.09 -6.65
C GLY A 11 2.22 2.67 -7.79
N ALA A 12 2.67 2.79 -9.04
CA ALA A 12 1.93 2.32 -10.22
C ALA A 12 1.71 0.80 -10.18
N LEU A 13 2.73 0.02 -9.83
CA LEU A 13 2.60 -1.43 -9.67
C LEU A 13 1.60 -1.80 -8.57
N LEU A 14 1.64 -1.11 -7.43
CA LEU A 14 0.72 -1.33 -6.32
C LEU A 14 -0.73 -1.06 -6.73
N LEU A 15 -0.97 0.02 -7.47
CA LEU A 15 -2.29 0.33 -8.05
C LEU A 15 -2.78 -0.78 -8.99
N ALA A 16 -1.90 -1.30 -9.86
CA ALA A 16 -2.24 -2.42 -10.72
C ALA A 16 -2.55 -3.70 -9.92
N CYS A 17 -1.79 -3.99 -8.86
CA CYS A 17 -2.03 -5.11 -7.96
C CYS A 17 -3.39 -5.02 -7.28
N ARG A 18 -3.84 -3.80 -6.91
CA ARG A 18 -5.20 -3.55 -6.41
C ARG A 18 -6.29 -3.89 -7.43
N LEU A 19 -6.09 -3.56 -8.71
CA LEU A 19 -7.07 -3.85 -9.76
C LEU A 19 -7.18 -5.35 -10.06
N HIS A 20 -6.07 -6.09 -9.94
CA HIS A 20 -5.99 -7.51 -10.26
C HIS A 20 -5.97 -8.44 -9.04
N SER A 21 -6.17 -7.91 -7.83
CA SER A 21 -6.15 -8.67 -6.58
C SER A 21 -4.86 -9.50 -6.37
N ASN A 22 -3.73 -9.03 -6.90
CA ASN A 22 -2.45 -9.72 -6.76
C ASN A 22 -1.78 -9.34 -5.44
N VAL A 23 -1.96 -10.18 -4.43
CA VAL A 23 -1.52 -9.87 -3.06
C VAL A 23 0.00 -9.94 -2.92
N GLU A 24 0.64 -10.93 -3.51
CA GLU A 24 2.09 -11.14 -3.37
C GLU A 24 2.89 -9.97 -3.97
N LEU A 25 2.57 -9.57 -5.21
CA LEU A 25 3.20 -8.40 -5.83
C LEU A 25 2.79 -7.10 -5.14
N GLY A 26 1.55 -7.01 -4.64
CA GLY A 26 1.06 -5.89 -3.87
C GLY A 26 1.87 -5.66 -2.60
N GLU A 27 2.17 -6.72 -1.84
CA GLU A 27 3.00 -6.64 -0.63
C GLU A 27 4.42 -6.16 -0.94
N ILE A 28 5.02 -6.68 -2.02
CA ILE A 28 6.37 -6.26 -2.44
C ILE A 28 6.38 -4.77 -2.81
N ALA A 29 5.42 -4.35 -3.63
CA ALA A 29 5.34 -2.96 -4.09
C ALA A 29 5.06 -2.00 -2.92
N ALA A 30 4.10 -2.33 -2.05
CA ALA A 30 3.78 -1.54 -0.88
C ALA A 30 4.96 -1.43 0.08
N ARG A 31 5.69 -2.52 0.33
CA ARG A 31 6.90 -2.49 1.17
C ARG A 31 7.94 -1.53 0.61
N ARG A 32 8.20 -1.56 -0.70
CA ARG A 32 9.13 -0.61 -1.33
C ARG A 32 8.65 0.83 -1.24
N CYS A 33 7.36 1.09 -1.43
CA CYS A 33 6.80 2.42 -1.24
C CYS A 33 6.96 2.91 0.20
N LEU A 34 6.64 2.08 1.20
CA LEU A 34 6.72 2.43 2.62
C LEU A 34 8.17 2.54 3.13
N GLU A 35 9.12 1.81 2.56
CA GLU A 35 10.56 1.98 2.83
C GLU A 35 11.06 3.37 2.37
N LEU A 36 10.51 3.89 1.27
CA LEU A 36 10.91 5.17 0.68
C LEU A 36 10.11 6.36 1.23
N GLU A 37 8.82 6.17 1.48
CA GLU A 37 7.84 7.18 1.91
C GLU A 37 6.96 6.60 3.04
N PRO A 38 7.51 6.42 4.25
CA PRO A 38 6.84 5.73 5.37
C PRO A 38 5.61 6.48 5.89
N ASP A 39 5.55 7.79 5.70
CA ASP A 39 4.47 8.66 6.17
C ASP A 39 3.33 8.80 5.14
N SER A 40 3.41 8.08 4.01
CA SER A 40 2.35 8.11 3.00
C SER A 40 1.21 7.15 3.38
N GLY A 41 0.14 7.71 3.97
CA GLY A 41 -1.09 6.98 4.26
C GLY A 41 -1.72 6.31 3.03
N GLY A 42 -1.50 6.87 1.84
CA GLY A 42 -2.03 6.33 0.58
C GLY A 42 -1.60 4.87 0.31
N TYR A 43 -0.35 4.51 0.60
CA TYR A 43 0.13 3.14 0.37
C TYR A 43 -0.46 2.14 1.37
N TYR A 44 -0.68 2.55 2.62
CA TYR A 44 -1.41 1.76 3.62
C TYR A 44 -2.84 1.46 3.16
N VAL A 45 -3.55 2.47 2.64
CA VAL A 45 -4.91 2.33 2.14
C VAL A 45 -4.96 1.37 0.94
N LEU A 46 -4.03 1.49 0.00
CA LEU A 46 -3.98 0.62 -1.17
C LEU A 46 -3.71 -0.85 -0.80
N LEU A 47 -2.76 -1.11 0.11
CA LEU A 47 -2.47 -2.48 0.55
C LEU A 47 -3.64 -3.08 1.36
N ALA A 48 -4.25 -2.30 2.25
CA ALA A 48 -5.44 -2.74 2.99
C ALA A 48 -6.62 -3.04 2.04
N SER A 49 -6.75 -2.30 0.94
CA SER A 49 -7.74 -2.59 -0.11
C SER A 49 -7.46 -3.91 -0.83
N ILE A 50 -6.20 -4.20 -1.16
CA ILE A 50 -5.79 -5.48 -1.79
C ILE A 50 -6.14 -6.66 -0.88
N TYR A 51 -5.82 -6.55 0.42
CA TYR A 51 -6.19 -7.59 1.39
C TYR A 51 -7.70 -7.78 1.49
N SER A 52 -8.44 -6.67 1.55
CA SER A 52 -9.91 -6.71 1.63
C SER A 52 -10.52 -7.41 0.40
N SER A 53 -10.04 -7.11 -0.82
CA SER A 53 -10.55 -7.74 -2.05
C SER A 53 -10.27 -9.24 -2.14
N CYS A 54 -9.31 -9.76 -1.37
CA CYS A 54 -8.94 -11.16 -1.33
C CYS A 54 -9.48 -11.90 -0.09
N GLY A 55 -10.36 -11.27 0.69
CA GLY A 55 -10.92 -11.86 1.91
C GLY A 55 -9.96 -11.89 3.11
N ARG A 56 -8.80 -11.24 3.02
CA ARG A 56 -7.77 -11.11 4.07
C ARG A 56 -8.11 -9.95 5.02
N TRP A 57 -9.29 -10.01 5.63
CA TRP A 57 -9.87 -8.88 6.38
C TRP A 57 -9.09 -8.52 7.64
N GLU A 58 -8.46 -9.50 8.29
CA GLU A 58 -7.69 -9.27 9.50
C GLU A 58 -6.40 -8.50 9.21
N GLU A 59 -5.70 -8.83 8.12
CA GLU A 59 -4.53 -8.08 7.67
C GLU A 59 -4.89 -6.65 7.24
N ALA A 60 -6.05 -6.48 6.60
CA ALA A 60 -6.57 -5.15 6.26
C ALA A 60 -6.87 -4.32 7.52
N LYS A 61 -7.46 -4.91 8.56
CA LYS A 61 -7.70 -4.23 9.85
C LYS A 61 -6.40 -3.87 10.54
N TRP A 62 -5.43 -4.78 10.56
CA TRP A 62 -4.13 -4.56 11.16
C TRP A 62 -3.41 -3.36 10.51
N LEU A 63 -3.39 -3.29 9.17
CA LEU A 63 -2.81 -2.14 8.46
C LEU A 63 -3.52 -0.82 8.77
N ARG A 64 -4.86 -0.81 8.82
CA ARG A 64 -5.62 0.40 9.16
C ARG A 64 -5.34 0.86 10.59
N ARG A 65 -5.11 -0.09 11.50
CA ARG A 65 -4.71 0.21 12.88
C ARG A 65 -3.30 0.78 12.95
N GLU A 66 -2.32 0.16 12.28
CA GLU A 66 -0.94 0.67 12.22
C GLU A 66 -0.92 2.10 11.64
N MET A 67 -1.67 2.33 10.55
CA MET A 67 -1.83 3.64 9.94
C MET A 67 -2.40 4.68 10.91
N ALA A 68 -3.43 4.31 11.69
CA ALA A 68 -4.03 5.18 12.69
C ALA A 68 -3.08 5.46 13.88
N GLU A 69 -2.34 4.46 14.33
CA GLU A 69 -1.33 4.59 15.40
C GLU A 69 -0.19 5.53 14.97
N LYS A 70 0.13 5.57 13.67
CA LYS A 70 1.09 6.53 13.09
C LYS A 70 0.49 7.92 12.81
N GLY A 71 -0.79 8.15 13.09
CA GLY A 71 -1.45 9.43 12.81
C GLY A 71 -1.66 9.69 11.32
N LEU A 72 -1.51 8.69 10.45
CA LEU A 72 -1.68 8.78 9.00
C LEU A 72 -3.17 8.66 8.64
N GLY A 73 -3.98 9.58 9.16
CA GLY A 73 -5.43 9.61 8.89
C GLY A 73 -5.73 9.77 7.40
N MET A 74 -6.87 9.22 6.96
CA MET A 74 -7.35 9.35 5.57
C MET A 74 -7.56 10.83 5.20
N GLN A 75 -6.52 11.47 4.68
CA GLN A 75 -6.63 12.80 4.09
C GLN A 75 -7.38 12.66 2.76
N TYR A 76 -8.71 12.72 2.82
CA TYR A 76 -9.48 13.24 1.71
C TYR A 76 -9.39 14.76 1.81
N ASP A 77 -8.34 15.34 1.23
CA ASP A 77 -8.39 16.75 0.86
C ASP A 77 -9.43 16.86 -0.27
N PHE A 78 -10.58 17.47 0.04
CA PHE A 78 -11.52 17.99 -0.95
C PHE A 78 -11.12 19.41 -1.33
#